data_AF-A0A7Y8HAT4-F1
#
_entry.id   AF-A0A7Y8HAT4-F1
#
_cell.length_a   1.000
_cell.length_b   1.000
_cell.length_c   1.000
_cell.angle_alpha   90.00
_cell.angle_beta   90.00
_cell.angle_gamma   90.00
#
_symmetry.space_group_name_H-M   'P 1'
#
loop_
_entity.id
_entity.type
_entity.pdbx_description
1 polymer ?
#
loop_
_entity_poly.entity_id
_entity_poly.type
_entity_poly.pdbx_seq_one_letter_code
_entity_poly.pdbx_strand_id
1 'polypeptide(L)'
;MSLNKKGFTLIELIVVIVIIGILAAVAIPRYLDLTQQAANGTARGVLGALRSSNALLFSQRILGSTTATYTMGIIAGTTGIAELKGFTYTYDADNFTMTVGGYVYTFTLTPTPQAPTTYGSIYAATATW
;
A
#
# COMPACT_ATOMS: atom_id res chain seq x y z
N MET A 1 55.52 13.82 21.33
CA MET A 1 55.16 12.40 21.13
C MET A 1 54.37 12.31 19.83
N SER A 2 55.03 11.98 18.72
CA SER A 2 54.38 11.88 17.40
C SER A 2 53.70 10.53 17.28
N LEU A 3 52.37 10.52 17.17
CA LEU A 3 51.59 9.32 16.91
C LEU A 3 51.83 8.88 15.47
N ASN A 4 52.43 7.70 15.26
CA ASN A 4 52.59 7.06 13.96
C ASN A 4 51.23 6.97 13.26
N LYS A 5 50.96 7.86 12.29
CA LYS A 5 49.79 7.75 11.41
C LYS A 5 50.06 6.64 10.40
N LYS A 6 49.75 5.39 10.77
CA LYS A 6 49.65 4.28 9.82
C LYS A 6 48.53 4.60 8.84
N GLY A 7 48.88 4.92 7.59
CA GLY A 7 47.92 5.07 6.51
C GLY A 7 47.31 3.71 6.14
N PHE A 8 46.05 3.73 5.70
CA PHE A 8 45.36 2.56 5.14
C PHE A 8 46.10 2.05 3.90
N THR A 9 46.22 0.73 3.74
CA THR A 9 46.82 0.15 2.53
C THR A 9 45.80 0.10 1.39
N LEU A 10 46.27 0.23 0.15
CA LEU A 10 45.40 0.09 -1.03
C LEU A 10 44.75 -1.31 -1.10
N ILE A 11 45.47 -2.34 -0.65
CA ILE A 11 44.95 -3.71 -0.64
C ILE A 11 43.80 -3.89 0.36
N GLU A 12 43.87 -3.25 1.54
CA GLU A 12 42.77 -3.28 2.51
C GLU A 12 41.50 -2.65 1.92
N LEU A 13 41.63 -1.53 1.20
CA LEU A 13 40.49 -0.89 0.58
C LEU A 13 39.90 -1.75 -0.55
N ILE A 14 40.73 -2.43 -1.34
CA ILE A 14 40.28 -3.34 -2.40
C ILE A 14 39.54 -4.56 -1.83
N VAL A 15 40.05 -5.18 -0.76
CA VAL A 15 39.37 -6.33 -0.15
C VAL A 15 38.01 -5.93 0.42
N VAL A 16 37.90 -4.76 1.04
CA VAL A 16 36.63 -4.25 1.59
C VAL A 16 35.59 -4.04 0.49
N ILE A 17 35.94 -3.41 -0.64
CA ILE A 17 34.99 -3.21 -1.74
C ILE A 17 34.56 -4.54 -2.38
N VAL A 18 35.44 -5.54 -2.44
CA VAL A 18 35.10 -6.89 -2.95
C VAL A 18 34.09 -7.56 -2.02
N ILE A 19 34.31 -7.51 -0.71
CA ILE A 19 33.39 -8.09 0.28
C ILE A 19 32.03 -7.40 0.21
N ILE A 20 32.00 -6.05 0.21
CA ILE A 20 30.76 -5.28 0.09
C ILE A 20 30.06 -5.58 -1.24
N GLY A 21 30.80 -5.75 -2.33
CA GLY A 21 30.26 -6.11 -3.64
C GLY A 21 29.52 -7.46 -3.64
N ILE A 22 30.10 -8.49 -3.01
CA ILE A 22 29.46 -9.81 -2.89
C ILE A 22 28.21 -9.72 -2.00
N LEU A 23 28.30 -9.05 -0.86
CA LEU A 23 27.16 -8.87 0.04
C LEU A 23 26.01 -8.10 -0.64
N ALA A 24 26.32 -7.04 -1.39
CA ALA A 24 25.34 -6.27 -2.13
C ALA A 24 24.64 -7.10 -3.22
N ALA A 25 25.40 -7.92 -3.96
CA ALA A 25 24.84 -8.76 -5.03
C ALA A 25 23.77 -9.74 -4.52
N VAL A 26 23.90 -10.25 -3.30
CA VAL A 26 22.91 -11.17 -2.68
C VAL A 26 21.83 -10.40 -1.91
N ALA A 27 22.17 -9.29 -1.25
CA ALA A 27 21.24 -8.56 -0.41
C ALA A 27 20.21 -7.72 -1.18
N ILE A 28 20.60 -7.10 -2.29
CA ILE A 28 19.73 -6.23 -3.10
C ILE A 28 18.48 -6.97 -3.62
N PRO A 29 18.58 -8.12 -4.32
CA PRO A 29 17.38 -8.78 -4.85
C PRO A 29 16.41 -9.18 -3.72
N ARG A 30 16.94 -9.71 -2.62
CA ARG A 30 16.13 -10.06 -1.44
C ARG A 30 15.47 -8.83 -0.81
N TYR A 31 16.16 -7.70 -0.76
CA TYR A 31 15.59 -6.46 -0.23
C TYR A 31 14.40 -5.99 -1.08
N LEU A 32 14.52 -6.04 -2.41
CA LEU A 32 13.43 -5.69 -3.34
C LEU A 32 12.21 -6.60 -3.12
N ASP A 33 12.41 -7.91 -3.03
CA ASP A 33 11.31 -8.87 -2.76
C ASP A 33 10.62 -8.60 -1.41
N LEU A 34 11.38 -8.25 -0.37
CA LEU A 34 10.82 -7.90 0.94
C LEU A 34 10.01 -6.60 0.87
N THR A 35 10.49 -5.59 0.16
CA THR A 35 9.75 -4.33 -0.01
C THR A 35 8.44 -4.54 -0.78
N GLN A 36 8.43 -5.40 -1.81
CA GLN A 36 7.23 -5.76 -2.55
C GLN A 36 6.23 -6.51 -1.67
N GLN A 37 6.69 -7.48 -0.89
CA GLN A 37 5.82 -8.22 0.04
C GLN A 37 5.21 -7.31 1.11
N ALA A 38 5.98 -6.35 1.64
CA ALA A 38 5.49 -5.35 2.58
C ALA A 38 4.42 -4.43 1.95
N ALA A 39 4.65 -4.01 0.70
CA ALA A 39 3.69 -3.23 -0.09
C ALA A 39 2.38 -4.02 -0.32
N ASN A 40 2.48 -5.29 -0.73
CA ASN A 40 1.33 -6.19 -0.90
C ASN A 40 0.54 -6.38 0.42
N GLY A 41 1.24 -6.54 1.54
CA GLY A 41 0.62 -6.66 2.87
C GLY A 41 -0.18 -5.40 3.26
N THR A 42 0.41 -4.23 3.04
CA THR A 42 -0.25 -2.93 3.27
C THR A 42 -1.50 -2.79 2.40
N ALA A 43 -1.38 -3.09 1.11
CA ALA A 43 -2.49 -2.99 0.17
C ALA A 43 -3.65 -3.91 0.55
N ARG A 44 -3.38 -5.16 0.97
CA ARG A 44 -4.40 -6.08 1.48
C ARG A 44 -5.08 -5.57 2.75
N GLY A 45 -4.32 -4.94 3.65
CA GLY A 45 -4.87 -4.31 4.86
C GLY A 45 -5.88 -3.22 4.52
N VAL A 46 -5.52 -2.32 3.60
CA VAL A 46 -6.42 -1.23 3.17
C VAL A 46 -7.64 -1.76 2.43
N LEU A 47 -7.49 -2.78 1.57
CA LEU A 47 -8.65 -3.43 0.93
C LEU A 47 -9.65 -3.98 1.95
N GLY A 48 -9.16 -4.61 3.02
CA GLY A 48 -9.99 -5.09 4.12
C GLY A 48 -10.72 -3.96 4.85
N ALA A 49 -10.03 -2.85 5.11
CA ALA A 49 -10.61 -1.66 5.71
C ALA A 49 -11.73 -1.06 4.84
N LEU A 50 -11.48 -0.87 3.54
CA LEU A 50 -12.46 -0.35 2.58
C LEU A 50 -13.73 -1.20 2.52
N ARG A 51 -13.58 -2.54 2.50
CA ARG A 51 -14.72 -3.47 2.53
C ARG A 51 -15.53 -3.36 3.80
N SER A 52 -14.85 -3.25 4.95
CA SER A 52 -15.50 -3.11 6.26
C SER A 52 -16.27 -1.80 6.36
N SER A 53 -15.68 -0.68 5.95
CA SER A 53 -16.36 0.62 5.93
C SER A 53 -17.52 0.66 4.95
N ASN A 54 -17.43 0.00 3.79
CA ASN A 54 -18.56 -0.12 2.87
C ASN A 54 -19.75 -0.85 3.51
N ALA A 55 -19.51 -1.95 4.22
CA ALA A 55 -20.56 -2.68 4.92
C ALA A 55 -21.22 -1.84 6.02
N LEU A 56 -20.42 -1.08 6.78
CA LEU A 56 -20.92 -0.14 7.80
C LEU A 56 -21.76 0.98 7.17
N LEU A 57 -21.25 1.61 6.11
CA LEU A 57 -21.93 2.70 5.41
C LEU A 57 -23.27 2.24 4.80
N PHE A 58 -23.29 1.06 4.18
CA PHE A 58 -24.51 0.47 3.64
C PHE A 58 -25.55 0.28 4.75
N SER A 59 -25.14 -0.32 5.86
CA SER A 59 -26.01 -0.57 7.02
C SER A 59 -26.55 0.73 7.63
N GLN A 60 -25.69 1.75 7.79
CA GLN A 60 -26.08 3.06 8.29
C GLN A 60 -27.12 3.73 7.39
N ARG A 61 -26.98 3.63 6.07
CA ARG A 61 -27.94 4.21 5.12
C ARG A 61 -29.29 3.51 5.13
N ILE A 62 -29.31 2.19 5.30
CA ILE A 62 -30.56 1.43 5.51
C ILE A 62 -31.27 1.95 6.77
N LEU A 63 -30.56 2.04 7.89
CA LEU A 63 -31.13 2.49 9.16
C LEU A 63 -31.61 3.96 9.10
N GLY A 64 -30.87 4.82 8.40
CA GLY A 64 -31.21 6.22 8.20
C GLY A 64 -32.25 6.48 7.11
N SER A 65 -32.87 5.44 6.53
CA SER A 65 -33.81 5.54 5.40
C SER A 65 -33.29 6.36 4.20
N THR A 66 -31.97 6.46 4.05
CA THR A 66 -31.32 7.24 2.99
C THR A 66 -31.20 6.39 1.74
N THR A 67 -32.07 6.64 0.77
CA THR A 67 -32.11 5.92 -0.50
C THR A 67 -31.31 6.68 -1.54
N ALA A 68 -29.98 6.62 -1.44
CA ALA A 68 -29.07 7.30 -2.36
C ALA A 68 -27.89 6.41 -2.75
N THR A 69 -27.41 6.60 -3.97
CA THR A 69 -26.16 6.00 -4.43
C THR A 69 -24.97 6.56 -3.64
N TYR A 70 -23.88 5.81 -3.59
CA TYR A 70 -22.61 6.32 -3.09
C TYR A 70 -21.42 5.73 -3.82
N THR A 71 -20.33 6.49 -3.79
CA THR A 71 -19.11 6.23 -4.53
C THR A 71 -17.99 5.76 -3.61
N MET A 72 -16.90 5.31 -4.22
CA MET A 72 -15.68 4.94 -3.51
C MET A 72 -15.13 6.09 -2.66
N GLY A 73 -15.26 7.34 -3.11
CA GLY A 73 -14.86 8.51 -2.31
C GLY A 73 -15.55 8.61 -0.95
N ILE A 74 -16.85 8.28 -0.84
CA ILE A 74 -17.55 8.28 0.46
C ILE A 74 -17.04 7.14 1.34
N ILE A 75 -16.85 5.94 0.77
CA ILE A 75 -16.32 4.79 1.49
C ILE A 75 -14.92 5.12 2.04
N ALA A 76 -14.03 5.62 1.18
CA ALA A 76 -12.69 6.06 1.54
C ALA A 76 -12.72 7.11 2.68
N GLY A 77 -13.61 8.10 2.62
CA GLY A 77 -13.77 9.09 3.69
C GLY A 77 -14.14 8.48 5.04
N THR A 78 -14.94 7.40 5.06
CA THR A 78 -15.38 6.73 6.30
C THR A 78 -14.37 5.72 6.86
N THR A 79 -13.33 5.34 6.11
CA THR A 79 -12.33 4.36 6.58
C THR A 79 -11.24 4.95 7.48
N GLY A 80 -11.11 6.28 7.55
CA GLY A 80 -9.98 6.92 8.24
C GLY A 80 -8.62 6.74 7.52
N ILE A 81 -8.59 6.20 6.30
CA ILE A 81 -7.35 5.99 5.53
C ILE A 81 -6.60 7.29 5.22
N ALA A 82 -7.28 8.44 5.30
CA ALA A 82 -6.66 9.76 5.18
C ALA A 82 -5.64 10.06 6.29
N GLU A 83 -5.78 9.40 7.44
CA GLU A 83 -4.92 9.62 8.62
C GLU A 83 -3.69 8.70 8.61
N LEU A 84 -3.73 7.61 7.83
CA LEU A 84 -2.64 6.66 7.71
C LEU A 84 -1.44 7.29 6.97
N LYS A 85 -0.23 6.89 7.39
CA LYS A 85 1.04 7.32 6.78
C LYS A 85 1.71 6.14 6.07
N GLY A 86 2.58 6.42 5.12
CA GLY A 86 3.40 5.41 4.43
C GLY A 86 2.89 4.98 3.06
N PHE A 87 1.80 5.54 2.57
CA PHE A 87 1.33 5.40 1.19
C PHE A 87 0.64 6.69 0.74
N THR A 88 0.59 6.92 -0.57
CA THR A 88 -0.26 7.96 -1.16
C THR A 88 -1.51 7.30 -1.74
N TYR A 89 -2.60 8.04 -1.85
CA TYR A 89 -3.82 7.53 -2.45
C TYR A 89 -4.57 8.60 -3.23
N THR A 90 -5.34 8.14 -4.19
CA THR A 90 -6.35 8.89 -4.94
C THR A 90 -7.61 8.04 -5.04
N TYR A 91 -8.75 8.67 -5.29
CA TYR A 91 -9.98 7.96 -5.57
C TYR A 91 -10.78 8.69 -6.64
N ASP A 92 -11.59 7.94 -7.36
CA ASP A 92 -12.65 8.45 -8.22
C ASP A 92 -14.02 7.90 -7.76
N ALA A 93 -15.01 7.89 -8.63
CA ALA A 93 -16.35 7.39 -8.31
C ALA A 93 -16.34 5.88 -7.95
N ASP A 94 -15.50 5.09 -8.62
CA ASP A 94 -15.52 3.64 -8.55
C ASP A 94 -14.19 3.07 -8.03
N ASN A 95 -13.08 3.75 -8.25
CA ASN A 95 -11.75 3.26 -7.95
C ASN A 95 -11.12 3.96 -6.76
N PHE A 96 -10.41 3.17 -5.97
CA PHE A 96 -9.43 3.62 -4.99
C PHE A 96 -8.05 3.18 -5.48
N THR A 97 -7.14 4.12 -5.69
CA THR A 97 -5.77 3.83 -6.10
C THR A 97 -4.81 4.25 -5.01
N MET A 98 -3.89 3.37 -4.61
CA MET A 98 -2.81 3.69 -3.69
C MET A 98 -1.45 3.44 -4.31
N THR A 99 -0.43 4.15 -3.81
CA THR A 99 0.97 3.88 -4.10
C THR A 99 1.73 3.67 -2.80
N VAL A 100 2.36 2.50 -2.65
CA VAL A 100 3.18 2.14 -1.49
C VAL A 100 4.47 1.48 -1.96
N GLY A 101 5.62 1.94 -1.47
CA GLY A 101 6.93 1.39 -1.86
C GLY A 101 7.24 1.47 -3.36
N GLY A 102 6.58 2.34 -4.12
CA GLY A 102 6.70 2.44 -5.59
C GLY A 102 5.76 1.52 -6.37
N TYR A 103 4.98 0.67 -5.69
CA TYR A 103 3.97 -0.20 -6.29
C TYR A 103 2.60 0.46 -6.24
N VAL A 104 1.85 0.36 -7.33
CA VAL A 104 0.50 0.94 -7.47
C VAL A 104 -0.54 -0.17 -7.38
N TYR A 105 -1.55 0.03 -6.53
CA TYR A 105 -2.66 -0.89 -6.35
C TYR A 105 -3.98 -0.15 -6.58
N THR A 106 -4.86 -0.75 -7.38
CA THR A 106 -6.19 -0.22 -7.64
C THR A 106 -7.25 -1.20 -7.18
N PHE A 107 -8.20 -0.69 -6.42
CA PHE A 107 -9.39 -1.41 -5.98
C PHE A 107 -10.63 -0.77 -6.59
N THR A 108 -11.49 -1.60 -7.14
CA THR A 108 -12.69 -1.15 -7.87
C THR A 108 -13.93 -1.56 -7.11
N LEU A 109 -14.84 -0.61 -6.97
CA LEU A 109 -16.20 -0.78 -6.49
C LEU A 109 -17.09 -1.14 -7.68
N THR A 110 -17.74 -2.29 -7.61
CA THR A 110 -18.77 -2.61 -8.59
C THR A 110 -19.84 -3.55 -8.03
N PRO A 111 -21.12 -3.38 -8.42
CA PRO A 111 -21.67 -2.18 -9.07
C PRO A 111 -21.65 -0.97 -8.11
N THR A 112 -21.94 0.25 -8.60
CA THR A 112 -22.11 1.42 -7.73
C THR A 112 -23.23 1.16 -6.71
N PRO A 113 -22.95 1.18 -5.39
CA PRO A 113 -23.93 0.89 -4.36
C PRO A 113 -25.10 1.88 -4.34
N GLN A 114 -26.28 1.37 -3.98
CA GLN A 114 -27.47 2.14 -3.66
C GLN A 114 -28.20 1.46 -2.50
N ALA A 115 -28.20 2.06 -1.31
CA ALA A 115 -29.00 1.53 -0.21
C ALA A 115 -30.50 1.81 -0.44
N PRO A 116 -31.42 0.91 -0.06
CA PRO A 116 -31.19 -0.44 0.47
C PRO A 116 -31.06 -1.52 -0.63
N THR A 117 -31.16 -1.16 -1.90
CA THR A 117 -31.46 -2.10 -2.99
C THR A 117 -30.25 -2.83 -3.58
N THR A 118 -29.07 -2.21 -3.54
CA THR A 118 -27.89 -2.68 -4.28
C THR A 118 -26.63 -2.51 -3.44
N TYR A 119 -26.02 -3.62 -3.07
CA TYR A 119 -24.68 -3.62 -2.45
C TYR A 119 -23.60 -3.68 -3.53
N GLY A 120 -22.61 -2.79 -3.46
CA GLY A 120 -21.42 -2.85 -4.31
C GLY A 120 -20.27 -3.56 -3.62
N SER A 121 -19.56 -4.43 -4.35
CA SER A 121 -18.40 -5.15 -3.82
C SER A 121 -17.11 -4.44 -4.22
N ILE A 122 -16.10 -4.50 -3.35
CA ILE A 122 -14.77 -3.94 -3.62
C ILE A 122 -13.80 -5.08 -3.88
N TYR A 123 -13.11 -5.05 -5.01
CA TYR A 123 -12.12 -6.05 -5.39
C TYR A 123 -10.86 -5.39 -5.90
N ALA A 124 -9.74 -6.10 -5.80
CA ALA A 124 -8.50 -5.68 -6.41
C ALA A 124 -8.41 -6.25 -7.84
N ALA A 125 -7.77 -5.52 -8.75
CA ALA A 125 -7.56 -6.01 -10.11
C ALA A 125 -6.77 -7.33 -10.10
N THR A 126 -7.06 -8.25 -11.05
CA THR A 126 -6.55 -9.64 -11.09
C THR A 126 -5.03 -9.81 -11.04
N ALA A 127 -4.24 -8.74 -11.18
CA ALA A 127 -2.77 -8.73 -11.16
C ALA A 127 -2.14 -7.95 -10.00
N THR A 128 -2.86 -7.69 -8.91
CA THR A 128 -2.38 -6.80 -7.83
C THR A 128 -1.37 -7.42 -6.86
N TRP A 129 -1.01 -8.71 -6.96
CA TRP A 129 -0.01 -9.33 -6.06
C TRP A 129 0.69 -10.52 -6.71
#